data_AF-A0A9Q9PBJ9-F1
#
_entry.id   AF-A0A9Q9PBJ9-F1
#
_cell.length_a   1.000
_cell.length_b   1.000
_cell.length_c   1.000
_cell.angle_alpha   90.00
_cell.angle_beta   90.00
_cell.angle_gamma   90.00
#
_symmetry.space_group_name_H-M   'P 1'
#
loop_
_entity.id
_entity.type
_entity.pdbx_description
1 polymer ?
#
loop_
_entity_poly.entity_id
_entity_poly.type
_entity_poly.pdbx_seq_one_letter_code
_entity_poly.pdbx_strand_id
1 'polypeptide(L)'
;MNARESTLQGTREQIGCRLVDVVRLDGRIDAWIDDEGMYAGERNDLATVAAVALGRSRAASPLFGTVLFLTYDEAGDTRSLSPDQYKAVLAAFEHARAALDRAEALTAVFRQQ
;
A
#
# COMPACT_ATOMS: atom_id res chain seq x y z
N MET A 1 -4.31 23.78 16.13
CA MET A 1 -4.22 22.46 15.47
C MET A 1 -4.03 21.42 16.55
N ASN A 2 -4.92 20.44 16.64
CA ASN A 2 -4.73 19.35 17.61
C ASN A 2 -3.81 18.26 17.00
N ALA A 3 -3.24 17.39 17.82
CA ALA A 3 -2.24 16.41 17.36
C ALA A 3 -2.78 15.48 16.27
N ARG A 4 -4.06 15.11 16.31
CA ARG A 4 -4.70 14.23 15.31
C ARG A 4 -4.83 14.92 13.95
N GLU A 5 -5.25 16.18 13.93
CA GLU A 5 -5.26 16.98 12.71
C GLU A 5 -3.87 17.12 12.10
N SER A 6 -2.85 17.30 12.95
CA SER A 6 -1.45 17.36 12.50
C SER A 6 -0.95 16.04 11.93
N THR A 7 -1.29 14.90 12.55
CA THR A 7 -0.92 13.56 12.03
C THR A 7 -1.61 13.26 10.70
N LEU A 8 -2.90 13.56 10.57
CA LEU A 8 -3.65 13.34 9.33
C LEU A 8 -3.14 14.26 8.21
N GLN A 9 -2.84 15.52 8.53
CA GLN A 9 -2.22 16.45 7.60
C GLN A 9 -0.84 15.94 7.13
N GLY A 10 0.03 15.53 8.06
CA GLY A 10 1.33 14.97 7.70
C GLY A 10 1.22 13.72 6.83
N THR A 11 0.24 12.86 7.10
CA THR A 11 -0.02 11.66 6.29
C THR A 11 -0.42 12.02 4.85
N ARG A 12 -1.34 12.99 4.70
CA ARG A 12 -1.73 13.54 3.39
C ARG A 12 -0.55 14.14 2.63
N GLU A 13 0.30 14.90 3.31
CA GLU A 13 1.51 15.50 2.75
C GLU A 13 2.51 14.43 2.28
N GLN A 14 2.71 13.35 3.05
CA GLN A 14 3.58 12.24 2.66
C GLN A 14 3.05 11.47 1.45
N ILE A 15 1.73 11.30 1.35
CA ILE A 15 1.10 10.63 0.19
C ILE A 15 1.05 11.57 -1.02
N GLY A 16 0.94 12.88 -0.79
CA GLY A 16 0.74 13.89 -1.83
C GLY A 16 -0.73 14.02 -2.26
N CYS A 17 -1.67 13.77 -1.36
CA CYS A 17 -3.11 13.75 -1.65
C CYS A 17 -3.93 14.66 -0.74
N ARG A 18 -5.20 14.87 -1.09
CA ARG A 18 -6.16 15.64 -0.28
C ARG A 18 -7.04 14.73 0.58
N LEU A 19 -7.50 13.62 0.03
CA LEU A 19 -8.30 12.62 0.72
C LEU A 19 -7.52 11.32 0.82
N VAL A 20 -7.60 10.70 2.00
CA VAL A 20 -6.97 9.41 2.27
C VAL A 20 -8.04 8.41 2.64
N ASP A 21 -7.85 7.17 2.20
CA ASP A 21 -8.58 5.99 2.69
C ASP A 21 -7.60 4.99 3.33
N VAL A 22 -8.11 4.09 4.17
CA VAL A 22 -7.34 3.10 4.90
C VAL A 22 -7.78 1.69 4.54
N VAL A 23 -6.87 0.92 3.97
CA VAL A 23 -7.05 -0.51 3.73
C VAL A 23 -6.40 -1.31 4.85
N ARG A 24 -7.19 -2.05 5.61
CA ARG A 24 -6.69 -2.94 6.67
C ARG A 24 -6.13 -4.23 6.07
N LEU A 25 -4.96 -4.62 6.56
CA LEU A 25 -4.19 -5.78 6.14
C LEU A 25 -3.92 -6.70 7.35
N ASP A 26 -3.40 -7.90 7.07
CA ASP A 26 -3.01 -8.85 8.10
C ASP A 26 -1.86 -8.30 8.97
N GLY A 27 -1.75 -8.81 10.20
CA GLY A 27 -0.67 -8.41 11.11
C GLY A 27 -0.81 -6.99 11.70
N ARG A 28 -2.04 -6.45 11.75
CA ARG A 28 -2.35 -5.08 12.19
C ARG A 28 -1.58 -4.04 11.37
N ILE A 29 -1.52 -4.22 10.06
CA ILE A 29 -0.93 -3.25 9.15
C ILE A 29 -2.07 -2.54 8.42
N ASP A 30 -1.96 -1.23 8.28
CA ASP A 30 -2.84 -0.40 7.49
C ASP A 30 -2.06 0.15 6.29
N ALA A 31 -2.66 0.07 5.10
CA ALA A 31 -2.20 0.79 3.92
C ALA A 31 -3.06 2.04 3.74
N TRP A 32 -2.45 3.21 3.94
CA TRP A 32 -3.02 4.51 3.69
C TRP A 32 -2.80 4.87 2.22
N ILE A 33 -3.89 5.21 1.53
CA ILE A 33 -3.90 5.43 0.09
C ILE A 33 -4.52 6.77 -0.26
N ASP A 34 -4.16 7.32 -1.42
CA ASP A 34 -4.91 8.41 -2.03
C ASP A 34 -6.29 7.90 -2.51
N ASP A 35 -7.35 8.34 -1.83
CA ASP A 35 -8.74 7.95 -2.16
C ASP A 35 -9.16 8.44 -3.56
N GLU A 36 -8.54 9.52 -4.03
CA GLU A 36 -8.81 10.11 -5.34
C GLU A 36 -7.95 9.49 -6.44
N GLY A 37 -6.95 8.68 -6.07
CA GLY A 37 -5.95 8.11 -6.97
C GLY A 37 -6.55 7.23 -8.07
N MET A 38 -7.70 6.60 -7.85
CA MET A 38 -8.38 5.80 -8.87
C MET A 38 -8.80 6.62 -10.11
N TYR A 39 -9.04 7.93 -9.94
CA TYR A 39 -9.54 8.79 -11.02
C TYR A 39 -8.43 9.51 -11.79
N ALA A 40 -7.30 9.79 -11.15
CA ALA A 40 -6.25 10.64 -11.70
C ALA A 40 -4.82 10.11 -11.51
N GLY A 41 -4.62 9.10 -10.66
CA GLY A 41 -3.32 8.57 -10.31
C GLY A 41 -2.86 7.44 -11.23
N GLU A 42 -1.54 7.22 -11.25
CA GLU A 42 -0.97 6.03 -11.89
C GLU A 42 -1.21 4.79 -11.02
N ARG A 43 -1.47 3.67 -11.67
CA ARG A 43 -1.66 2.39 -10.98
C ARG A 43 -0.36 1.97 -10.31
N ASN A 44 -0.41 1.67 -9.02
CA ASN A 44 0.74 1.19 -8.25
C ASN A 44 0.67 -0.34 -8.12
N ASP A 45 1.15 -1.03 -9.17
CA ASP A 45 1.12 -2.50 -9.23
C ASP A 45 1.97 -3.15 -8.12
N LEU A 46 3.11 -2.55 -7.80
CA LEU A 46 4.00 -3.06 -6.77
C LEU A 46 3.31 -3.03 -5.38
N ALA A 47 2.73 -1.90 -4.99
CA ALA A 47 1.98 -1.79 -3.74
C ALA A 47 0.71 -2.65 -3.74
N THR A 48 0.04 -2.78 -4.90
CA THR A 48 -1.15 -3.63 -5.03
C THR A 48 -0.81 -5.09 -4.73
N VAL A 49 0.26 -5.62 -5.34
CA VAL A 49 0.68 -7.02 -5.13
C VAL A 49 1.23 -7.22 -3.72
N ALA A 50 1.97 -6.24 -3.17
CA ALA A 50 2.44 -6.30 -1.78
C ALA A 50 1.27 -6.34 -0.78
N ALA A 51 0.24 -5.51 -0.98
CA ALA A 51 -0.96 -5.52 -0.14
C ALA A 51 -1.70 -6.87 -0.21
N VAL A 52 -1.75 -7.51 -1.39
CA VAL A 52 -2.30 -8.87 -1.53
C VAL A 52 -1.47 -9.90 -0.76
N ALA A 53 -0.14 -9.80 -0.78
CA ALA A 53 0.74 -10.66 0.01
C ALA A 53 0.56 -10.45 1.52
N LEU A 54 0.08 -9.26 1.92
CA LEU A 54 -0.31 -8.91 3.29
C LEU A 54 -1.81 -9.15 3.58
N GLY A 55 -2.49 -10.01 2.80
CA GLY A 55 -3.85 -10.46 3.11
C GLY A 55 -4.97 -9.66 2.44
N ARG A 56 -4.67 -8.64 1.64
CA ARG A 56 -5.71 -7.96 0.83
C ARG A 56 -6.31 -8.94 -0.19
N SER A 57 -7.63 -8.89 -0.37
CA SER A 57 -8.30 -9.69 -1.39
C SER A 57 -7.76 -9.40 -2.79
N ARG A 58 -7.51 -10.46 -3.57
CA ARG A 58 -7.11 -10.37 -4.99
C ARG A 58 -8.21 -9.79 -5.89
N ALA A 59 -9.46 -9.80 -5.43
CA ALA A 59 -10.59 -9.22 -6.16
C ALA A 59 -10.77 -7.72 -5.88
N ALA A 60 -9.98 -7.13 -4.96
CA ALA A 60 -10.05 -5.71 -4.68
C ALA A 60 -9.47 -4.88 -5.84
N SER A 61 -9.99 -3.67 -6.03
CA SER A 61 -9.46 -2.72 -7.03
C SER A 61 -7.97 -2.45 -6.80
N PRO A 62 -7.18 -2.20 -7.86
CA PRO A 62 -5.78 -1.82 -7.73
C PRO A 62 -5.58 -0.59 -6.83
N LEU A 63 -4.41 -0.47 -6.23
CA LEU A 63 -3.98 0.74 -5.55
C LEU A 63 -3.37 1.71 -6.57
N PHE A 64 -3.48 3.01 -6.29
CA PHE A 64 -3.04 4.08 -7.17
C PHE A 64 -2.19 5.07 -6.37
N GLY A 65 -1.21 5.68 -7.03
CA GLY A 65 -0.32 6.67 -6.43
C GLY A 65 0.55 6.13 -5.29
N THR A 66 0.92 7.01 -4.36
CA THR A 66 1.72 6.69 -3.18
C THR A 66 0.89 5.92 -2.16
N VAL A 67 1.48 4.88 -1.56
CA VAL A 67 0.86 4.08 -0.51
C VAL A 67 1.77 4.08 0.71
N LEU A 68 1.22 4.41 1.88
CA LEU A 68 1.94 4.45 3.14
C LEU A 68 1.50 3.30 4.06
N PHE A 69 2.46 2.51 4.54
CA PHE A 69 2.20 1.38 5.44
C PHE A 69 2.47 1.76 6.90
N LEU A 70 1.46 1.63 7.75
CA LEU A 70 1.50 2.00 9.17
C LEU A 70 0.81 0.92 10.02
N THR A 71 0.86 1.07 11.34
CA THR A 71 0.09 0.23 12.29
C THR A 71 -0.83 1.12 13.11
N TYR A 72 -1.64 0.53 13.97
CA TYR A 72 -2.50 1.22 14.92
C TYR A 72 -2.47 0.53 16.29
N ASP A 73 -2.66 1.31 17.35
CA ASP A 73 -2.80 0.79 18.70
C ASP A 73 -4.24 0.35 19.02
N GLU A 74 -4.48 -0.13 20.25
CA GLU A 74 -5.82 -0.58 20.68
C GLU A 74 -6.86 0.54 20.73
N ALA A 75 -6.42 1.81 20.82
CA ALA A 75 -7.31 2.96 20.74
C ALA A 75 -7.63 3.34 19.27
N GLY A 76 -6.98 2.68 18.31
CA GLY A 76 -7.10 2.98 16.88
C GLY A 76 -6.26 4.18 16.45
N ASP A 77 -5.36 4.69 17.29
CA ASP A 77 -4.46 5.77 16.90
C ASP A 77 -3.33 5.21 16.02
N THR A 78 -3.04 5.90 14.93
CA THR A 78 -1.98 5.54 13.97
C THR A 78 -0.60 5.58 14.61
N ARG A 79 0.21 4.56 14.36
CA ARG A 79 1.58 4.39 14.87
C ARG A 79 2.53 3.96 13.77
N SER A 80 3.83 4.17 13.99
CA SER A 80 4.89 3.60 13.17
C SER A 80 4.89 2.08 13.29
N LEU A 81 5.26 1.40 12.20
CA LEU A 81 5.43 -0.05 12.18
C LEU A 81 6.44 -0.50 13.25
N SER A 82 6.13 -1.60 13.92
CA SER A 82 7.14 -2.33 14.70
C SER A 82 8.22 -2.93 13.77
N PRO A 83 9.40 -3.31 14.29
CA PRO A 83 10.44 -3.92 13.47
C PRO A 83 9.99 -5.16 12.71
N ASP A 84 9.12 -5.98 13.29
CA ASP A 84 8.63 -7.21 12.65
C ASP A 84 7.58 -6.91 11.57
N GLN A 85 6.70 -5.93 11.81
CA GLN A 85 5.78 -5.45 10.76
C GLN A 85 6.55 -4.81 9.60
N TYR A 86 7.61 -4.04 9.89
CA TYR A 86 8.47 -3.46 8.85
C TYR A 86 9.13 -4.55 7.99
N LYS A 87 9.67 -5.60 8.61
CA LYS A 87 10.21 -6.77 7.89
C LYS A 87 9.13 -7.46 7.05
N ALA A 88 7.93 -7.63 7.59
CA ALA A 88 6.81 -8.23 6.86
C ALA A 88 6.44 -7.41 5.61
N VAL A 89 6.37 -6.07 5.73
CA VAL A 89 6.14 -5.17 4.60
C VAL A 89 7.26 -5.29 3.57
N LEU A 90 8.54 -5.26 3.99
CA LEU A 90 9.66 -5.43 3.05
C LEU A 90 9.62 -6.78 2.31
N ALA A 91 9.37 -7.88 3.03
CA ALA A 91 9.23 -9.20 2.42
C ALA A 91 8.07 -9.26 1.42
N ALA A 92 6.95 -8.58 1.70
CA ALA A 92 5.83 -8.46 0.76
C ALA A 92 6.22 -7.69 -0.52
N PHE A 93 7.04 -6.63 -0.40
CA PHE A 93 7.55 -5.87 -1.55
C PHE A 93 8.57 -6.67 -2.38
N GLU A 94 9.45 -7.42 -1.74
CA GLU A 94 10.37 -8.35 -2.42
C GLU A 94 9.59 -9.42 -3.20
N HIS A 95 8.58 -10.01 -2.57
CA HIS A 95 7.68 -10.95 -3.22
C HIS A 95 6.95 -10.31 -4.42
N ALA A 96 6.42 -9.11 -4.24
CA ALA A 96 5.70 -8.38 -5.27
C ALA A 96 6.59 -8.08 -6.49
N ARG A 97 7.82 -7.62 -6.26
CA ARG A 97 8.80 -7.39 -7.34
C ARG A 97 9.04 -8.67 -8.13
N ALA A 98 9.38 -9.76 -7.44
CA ALA A 98 9.64 -11.03 -8.10
C ALA A 98 8.41 -11.57 -8.87
N ALA A 99 7.19 -11.31 -8.40
CA ALA A 99 5.97 -11.71 -9.09
C ALA A 99 5.73 -10.87 -10.36
N LEU A 100 5.95 -9.56 -10.30
CA LEU A 100 5.80 -8.66 -11.45
C LEU A 100 6.85 -8.96 -12.52
N ASP A 101 8.12 -9.17 -12.15
CA ASP A 101 9.20 -9.50 -13.09
C ASP A 101 8.87 -10.80 -13.86
N ARG A 102 8.29 -11.81 -13.18
CA ARG A 102 7.81 -13.04 -13.82
C ARG A 102 6.66 -12.79 -14.79
N ALA A 103 5.72 -11.91 -14.44
CA ALA A 103 4.59 -11.58 -15.30
C ALA A 103 5.05 -10.83 -16.56
N GLU A 104 6.01 -9.92 -16.43
CA GLU A 104 6.62 -9.20 -17.55
C GLU A 104 7.36 -10.16 -18.49
N ALA A 105 8.18 -11.06 -17.94
CA ALA A 105 8.88 -12.08 -18.73
C ALA A 105 7.91 -12.97 -19.52
N LEU A 106 6.82 -13.42 -18.88
CA LEU A 106 5.79 -14.21 -19.55
C LEU A 106 5.09 -13.43 -20.67
N THR A 107 4.76 -12.15 -20.42
CA THR A 107 4.13 -11.27 -21.41
C THR A 107 5.05 -11.04 -22.62
N ALA A 108 6.36 -10.92 -22.41
CA ALA A 108 7.33 -10.78 -23.48
C ALA A 108 7.41 -12.02 -24.38
N VAL A 109 7.34 -13.24 -23.80
CA VAL A 109 7.30 -14.49 -24.56
C VAL A 109 6.10 -14.54 -25.49
N PHE A 110 4.92 -14.14 -25.00
CA PHE A 110 3.70 -14.14 -25.82
C PHE A 110 3.69 -13.07 -26.92
N ARG A 111 4.42 -11.97 -26.76
CA ARG A 111 4.51 -10.92 -27.79
C ARG A 111 5.43 -11.29 -28.97
N GLN A 112 6.28 -12.29 -28.79
CA GLN A 112 7.24 -12.74 -29.82
C GLN A 112 6.70 -13.89 -30.68
N GLN A 113 5.48 -14.35 -30.44
CA GLN A 113 4.75 -15.35 -31.22
C GLN A 113 3.71 -14.66 -32.10
#